data_AF-A0AAX0RET6-F1
#
_entry.id   AF-A0AAX0RET6-F1
#
_cell.length_a   1.000
_cell.length_b   1.000
_cell.length_c   1.000
_cell.angle_alpha   90.00
_cell.angle_beta   90.00
_cell.angle_gamma   90.00
#
_symmetry.space_group_name_H-M   'P 1'
#
loop_
_entity.id
_entity.type
_entity.pdbx_description
1 polymer ?
#
loop_
_entity_poly.entity_id
_entity_poly.type
_entity_poly.pdbx_seq_one_letter_code
_entity_poly.pdbx_strand_id
1 'polypeptide(L)'
;MESESVTTPFGRRPMSLAMLLKQRRGEAIAAGTTRNKWKLFRSVCEARAGLDVTDRALTVLDALLSFYPQDELSSEGGLVVFPSNMQLSLRARGMAAATLRRHLAVLVEAGLISRKDSPNGKRYIRRNREGGIGEAYGFSLAPLLARAAEIETIAARIAADRQMLRRMKERLTICRRDIAKLISAAIEEAVPGDWERIASTFQALLQRIPRAAKLEYLGPILDELETIRLGIINTLELQGKIQIASTNESQIEHHIQNSNPESPSESEPRLETGQNRRCEPRPGLERREPGMAGEDGEGWRAIVRTHAGKLKSFPLGMVLQACPDIIDYGPGGTIASWRDLMMAAAVVRSMLGVSPSAYEEAASVMGPESVATVMACILQRGGHINSAGGYLRDLAQRAERSEFTLGPMLMALLRAKERFSDGPSHGPEIGTDLVQAASR
;
A
#
# COMPACT_ATOMS: atom_id res chain seq x y z
N MET A 1 31.96 23.68 -39.69
CA MET A 1 32.62 24.06 -38.43
C MET A 1 31.61 23.87 -37.32
N GLU A 2 31.83 22.91 -36.45
CA GLU A 2 30.96 22.67 -35.30
C GLU A 2 31.33 23.67 -34.21
N SER A 3 30.39 24.54 -33.85
CA SER A 3 30.59 25.52 -32.78
C SER A 3 30.36 24.85 -31.42
N GLU A 4 31.44 24.41 -30.78
CA GLU A 4 31.44 23.91 -29.40
C GLU A 4 30.97 24.99 -28.41
N SER A 5 29.65 25.16 -28.28
CA SER A 5 29.03 26.30 -27.63
C SER A 5 29.05 26.22 -26.10
N VAL A 6 30.24 26.37 -25.50
CA VAL A 6 30.40 26.54 -24.05
C VAL A 6 29.61 27.77 -23.59
N THR A 7 28.60 27.58 -22.74
CA THR A 7 27.69 28.65 -22.32
C THR A 7 28.09 29.25 -20.97
N THR A 8 28.73 30.41 -21.01
CA THR A 8 29.06 31.19 -19.81
C THR A 8 27.77 31.61 -19.06
N PRO A 9 27.70 31.51 -17.72
CA PRO A 9 26.51 31.91 -16.97
C PRO A 9 26.16 33.40 -17.18
N PHE A 10 24.89 33.71 -17.48
CA PHE A 10 24.48 35.11 -17.67
C PHE A 10 24.44 35.88 -16.33
N GLY A 11 25.02 37.08 -16.31
CA GLY A 11 25.03 38.00 -15.16
C GLY A 11 26.29 37.89 -14.29
N ARG A 12 26.19 38.25 -13.00
CA ARG A 12 27.34 38.35 -12.07
C ARG A 12 27.86 37.00 -11.52
N ARG A 13 27.47 35.84 -12.10
CA ARG A 13 27.90 34.52 -11.58
C ARG A 13 29.18 34.07 -12.31
N PRO A 14 30.32 33.90 -11.63
CA PRO A 14 31.53 33.41 -12.28
C PRO A 14 31.36 31.98 -12.80
N MET A 15 31.98 31.68 -13.94
CA MET A 15 32.13 30.31 -14.42
C MET A 15 33.20 29.59 -13.57
N SER A 16 32.96 28.34 -13.21
CA SER A 16 33.98 27.48 -12.56
C SER A 16 34.33 26.29 -13.45
N LEU A 17 35.54 25.77 -13.30
CA LEU A 17 36.01 24.58 -14.01
C LEU A 17 35.05 23.39 -13.84
N ALA A 18 34.47 23.22 -12.64
CA ALA A 18 33.48 22.19 -12.37
C ALA A 18 32.17 22.36 -13.17
N MET A 19 31.75 23.60 -13.47
CA MET A 19 30.58 23.85 -14.33
C MET A 19 30.92 23.55 -15.79
N LEU A 20 32.10 23.96 -16.28
CA LEU A 20 32.54 23.68 -17.66
C LEU A 20 32.70 22.18 -17.91
N LEU A 21 33.32 21.44 -16.98
CA LEU A 21 33.48 19.98 -17.09
C LEU A 21 32.13 19.25 -17.01
N LYS A 22 31.17 19.71 -16.18
CA LYS A 22 29.80 19.18 -16.16
C LYS A 22 29.04 19.47 -17.45
N GLN A 23 29.24 20.66 -18.05
CA GLN A 23 28.67 21.00 -19.35
C GLN A 23 29.21 20.08 -20.45
N ARG A 24 30.53 19.97 -20.61
CA ARG A 24 31.14 19.09 -21.63
C ARG A 24 30.74 17.62 -21.46
N ARG A 25 30.63 17.11 -20.23
CA ARG A 25 30.09 15.75 -19.96
C ARG A 25 28.61 15.61 -20.32
N GLY A 26 27.82 16.68 -20.20
CA GLY A 26 26.41 16.69 -20.59
C GLY A 26 26.15 16.92 -22.07
N GLU A 27 27.16 17.36 -22.82
CA GLU A 27 27.15 17.50 -24.29
C GLU A 27 27.68 16.22 -24.98
N ALA A 28 28.51 15.43 -24.28
CA ALA A 28 29.01 14.13 -24.73
C ALA A 28 27.94 13.01 -24.66
N ILE A 29 26.81 13.19 -25.36
CA ILE A 29 25.81 12.12 -25.56
C ILE A 29 26.33 11.16 -26.65
N ALA A 30 26.32 9.86 -26.38
CA ALA A 30 26.59 8.86 -27.42
C ALA A 30 25.48 8.88 -28.48
N ALA A 31 25.85 8.97 -29.76
CA ALA A 31 24.90 9.04 -30.87
C ALA A 31 23.91 7.86 -30.85
N GLY A 32 22.64 8.13 -31.17
CA GLY A 32 21.56 7.15 -31.09
C GLY A 32 21.06 6.83 -29.67
N THR A 33 21.58 7.48 -28.62
CA THR A 33 21.01 7.30 -27.27
C THR A 33 19.59 7.85 -27.20
N THR A 34 18.63 6.97 -26.90
CA THR A 34 17.24 7.33 -26.61
C THR A 34 16.80 6.83 -25.24
N ARG A 35 15.93 7.61 -24.56
CA ARG A 35 15.28 7.24 -23.28
C ARG A 35 13.91 7.88 -23.13
N ASN A 36 12.92 7.11 -22.67
CA ASN A 36 11.63 7.65 -22.29
C ASN A 36 11.77 8.59 -21.07
N LYS A 37 11.28 9.83 -21.19
CA LYS A 37 11.47 10.90 -20.19
C LYS A 37 10.90 10.54 -18.81
N TRP A 38 9.77 9.83 -18.76
CA TRP A 38 9.11 9.46 -17.51
C TRP A 38 9.72 8.22 -16.85
N LYS A 39 10.28 7.28 -17.62
CA LYS A 39 11.13 6.21 -17.07
C LYS A 39 12.39 6.81 -16.44
N LEU A 40 13.10 7.67 -17.16
CA LEU A 40 14.32 8.32 -16.68
C LEU A 40 14.06 9.24 -15.47
N PHE A 41 12.97 10.00 -15.46
CA PHE A 41 12.58 10.81 -14.29
C PHE A 41 12.34 9.95 -13.04
N ARG A 42 11.69 8.78 -13.17
CA ARG A 42 11.56 7.84 -12.03
C ARG A 42 12.92 7.36 -11.54
N SER A 43 13.87 7.08 -12.43
CA SER A 43 15.25 6.76 -12.04
C SER A 43 15.92 7.90 -11.28
N VAL A 44 15.74 9.18 -11.69
CA VAL A 44 16.26 10.34 -10.94
C VAL A 44 15.63 10.43 -9.54
N CYS A 45 14.31 10.23 -9.42
CA CYS A 45 13.62 10.23 -8.12
C CYS A 45 14.09 9.10 -7.20
N GLU A 46 14.36 7.91 -7.76
CA GLU A 46 14.90 6.77 -7.02
C GLU A 46 16.35 7.00 -6.59
N ALA A 47 17.15 7.64 -7.46
CA ALA A 47 18.54 8.01 -7.25
C ALA A 47 18.77 9.30 -6.44
N ARG A 48 17.70 10.00 -5.99
CA ARG A 48 17.78 11.35 -5.41
C ARG A 48 18.85 11.54 -4.32
N ALA A 49 19.06 10.50 -3.50
CA ALA A 49 20.01 10.50 -2.38
C ALA A 49 21.48 10.31 -2.80
N GLY A 50 21.75 9.87 -4.04
CA GLY A 50 23.09 9.80 -4.64
C GLY A 50 23.38 10.92 -5.64
N LEU A 51 22.44 11.87 -5.82
CA LEU A 51 22.53 12.98 -6.78
C LEU A 51 22.49 14.36 -6.10
N ASP A 52 22.38 14.41 -4.76
CA ASP A 52 22.19 15.63 -3.94
C ASP A 52 21.01 16.52 -4.36
N VAL A 53 19.93 15.92 -4.89
CA VAL A 53 18.76 16.66 -5.40
C VAL A 53 17.59 16.65 -4.42
N THR A 54 17.14 17.84 -4.02
CA THR A 54 15.95 18.02 -3.17
C THR A 54 14.64 17.74 -3.93
N ASP A 55 13.61 17.25 -3.23
CA ASP A 55 12.28 16.95 -3.83
C ASP A 55 11.62 18.15 -4.52
N ARG A 56 11.86 19.37 -4.02
CA ARG A 56 11.42 20.61 -4.67
C ARG A 56 12.15 20.89 -5.99
N ALA A 57 13.41 20.46 -6.13
CA ALA A 57 14.12 20.48 -7.41
C ALA A 57 13.64 19.38 -8.36
N LEU A 58 13.31 18.18 -7.86
CA LEU A 58 12.63 17.14 -8.67
C LEU A 58 11.27 17.63 -9.20
N THR A 59 10.51 18.38 -8.40
CA THR A 59 9.25 19.03 -8.83
C THR A 59 9.47 20.06 -9.96
N VAL A 60 10.64 20.71 -10.01
CA VAL A 60 11.00 21.61 -11.12
C VAL A 60 11.48 20.84 -12.35
N LEU A 61 12.15 19.70 -12.17
CA LEU A 61 12.56 18.82 -13.29
C LEU A 61 11.34 18.18 -13.97
N ASP A 62 10.39 17.66 -13.18
CA ASP A 62 9.06 17.22 -13.62
C ASP A 62 8.36 18.28 -14.48
N ALA A 63 8.27 19.50 -13.95
CA ALA A 63 7.71 20.64 -14.65
C ALA A 63 8.48 20.97 -15.95
N LEU A 64 9.82 20.89 -15.98
CA LEU A 64 10.62 21.10 -17.20
C LEU A 64 10.36 20.00 -18.26
N LEU A 65 10.34 18.73 -17.87
CA LEU A 65 10.09 17.59 -18.76
C LEU A 65 8.70 17.64 -19.39
N SER A 66 7.71 18.19 -18.68
CA SER A 66 6.36 18.40 -19.22
C SER A 66 6.29 19.42 -20.38
N PHE A 67 7.32 20.26 -20.58
CA PHE A 67 7.43 21.16 -21.75
C PHE A 67 8.13 20.52 -22.95
N TYR A 68 8.70 19.33 -22.80
CA TYR A 68 9.24 18.57 -23.93
C TYR A 68 8.13 17.71 -24.56
N PRO A 69 7.79 17.91 -25.85
CA PRO A 69 6.55 17.39 -26.43
C PRO A 69 6.58 15.88 -26.70
N GLN A 70 7.71 15.33 -27.14
CA GLN A 70 7.90 13.90 -27.34
C GLN A 70 8.09 13.19 -25.99
N ASP A 71 7.69 11.93 -25.88
CA ASP A 71 7.92 11.13 -24.66
C ASP A 71 9.31 10.49 -24.59
N GLU A 72 10.06 10.51 -25.70
CA GLU A 72 11.45 10.04 -25.77
C GLU A 72 12.44 11.20 -25.95
N LEU A 73 13.43 11.25 -25.09
CA LEU A 73 14.60 12.12 -25.20
C LEU A 73 15.60 11.39 -26.10
N SER A 74 15.94 11.98 -27.25
CA SER A 74 16.91 11.45 -28.22
C SER A 74 18.08 12.41 -28.42
N SER A 75 19.26 11.89 -28.76
CA SER A 75 20.44 12.71 -29.09
C SER A 75 20.25 13.61 -30.32
N GLU A 76 19.38 13.20 -31.24
CA GLU A 76 19.05 13.91 -32.49
C GLU A 76 17.93 14.94 -32.31
N GLY A 77 17.18 14.86 -31.22
CA GLY A 77 16.09 15.77 -30.89
C GLY A 77 16.59 17.11 -30.31
N GLY A 78 15.82 18.18 -30.53
CA GLY A 78 16.09 19.48 -29.94
C GLY A 78 15.80 19.51 -28.43
N LEU A 79 16.70 18.97 -27.60
CA LEU A 79 16.56 18.80 -26.14
C LEU A 79 16.48 20.11 -25.31
N VAL A 80 16.14 21.26 -25.90
CA VAL A 80 16.11 22.58 -25.24
C VAL A 80 14.68 23.04 -25.00
N VAL A 81 14.27 23.14 -23.73
CA VAL A 81 12.98 23.68 -23.30
C VAL A 81 13.12 25.14 -22.83
N PHE A 82 12.19 26.00 -23.26
CA PHE A 82 12.25 27.46 -23.07
C PHE A 82 11.03 28.05 -22.31
N PRO A 83 10.46 27.38 -21.27
CA PRO A 83 9.23 27.84 -20.64
C PRO A 83 9.40 29.21 -19.94
N SER A 84 8.32 30.00 -19.95
CA SER A 84 8.27 31.21 -19.13
C SER A 84 8.29 30.86 -17.63
N ASN A 85 8.79 31.77 -16.79
CA ASN A 85 8.79 31.53 -15.33
C ASN A 85 7.36 31.41 -14.77
N MET A 86 6.36 32.00 -15.42
CA MET A 86 4.95 31.88 -15.02
C MET A 86 4.43 30.47 -15.28
N GLN A 87 4.55 29.96 -16.51
CA GLN A 87 4.13 28.60 -16.88
C GLN A 87 4.90 27.53 -16.09
N LEU A 88 6.20 27.74 -15.88
CA LEU A 88 7.03 26.83 -15.08
C LEU A 88 6.65 26.87 -13.59
N SER A 89 6.30 28.04 -13.03
CA SER A 89 5.75 28.16 -11.67
C SER A 89 4.43 27.41 -11.52
N LEU A 90 3.49 27.60 -12.47
CA LEU A 90 2.19 26.92 -12.46
C LEU A 90 2.36 25.39 -12.42
N ARG A 91 3.17 24.82 -13.32
CA ARG A 91 3.43 23.37 -13.35
C ARG A 91 4.27 22.88 -12.16
N ALA A 92 5.18 23.70 -11.64
CA ALA A 92 5.93 23.42 -10.40
C ALA A 92 5.11 23.69 -9.12
N ARG A 93 3.78 23.51 -9.15
CA ARG A 93 2.85 23.63 -8.02
C ARG A 93 2.86 25.02 -7.36
N GLY A 94 2.79 26.07 -8.17
CA GLY A 94 2.74 27.46 -7.72
C GLY A 94 4.07 28.00 -7.14
N MET A 95 5.21 27.43 -7.53
CA MET A 95 6.50 27.74 -6.92
C MET A 95 6.97 29.18 -7.21
N ALA A 96 6.92 30.03 -6.17
CA ALA A 96 7.37 31.42 -6.21
C ALA A 96 8.74 31.60 -6.91
N ALA A 97 8.85 32.65 -7.73
CA ALA A 97 9.94 32.79 -8.70
C ALA A 97 11.36 32.86 -8.10
N ALA A 98 11.53 33.23 -6.82
CA ALA A 98 12.82 33.17 -6.13
C ALA A 98 13.21 31.71 -5.84
N THR A 99 12.31 30.95 -5.23
CA THR A 99 12.42 29.51 -4.95
C THR A 99 12.65 28.70 -6.23
N LEU A 100 11.93 29.02 -7.31
CA LEU A 100 12.12 28.42 -8.62
C LEU A 100 13.54 28.64 -9.17
N ARG A 101 14.08 29.88 -9.09
CA ARG A 101 15.47 30.16 -9.50
C ARG A 101 16.50 29.40 -8.65
N ARG A 102 16.25 29.21 -7.35
CA ARG A 102 17.10 28.41 -6.44
C ARG A 102 17.14 26.94 -6.86
N HIS A 103 15.98 26.31 -7.08
CA HIS A 103 15.94 24.91 -7.50
C HIS A 103 16.46 24.69 -8.93
N LEU A 104 16.28 25.66 -9.84
CA LEU A 104 16.95 25.67 -11.14
C LEU A 104 18.47 25.88 -11.06
N ALA A 105 19.02 26.37 -9.93
CA ALA A 105 20.46 26.35 -9.69
C ALA A 105 20.91 24.96 -9.22
N VAL A 106 20.18 24.35 -8.27
CA VAL A 106 20.44 22.97 -7.80
C VAL A 106 20.44 21.95 -8.93
N LEU A 107 19.48 22.00 -9.88
CA LEU A 107 19.46 21.08 -11.04
C LEU A 107 20.66 21.26 -11.99
N VAL A 108 21.21 22.47 -12.10
CA VAL A 108 22.42 22.76 -12.90
C VAL A 108 23.68 22.32 -12.15
N GLU A 109 23.73 22.56 -10.84
CA GLU A 109 24.84 22.18 -9.96
C GLU A 109 24.95 20.66 -9.81
N ALA A 110 23.81 19.96 -9.73
CA ALA A 110 23.71 18.50 -9.81
C ALA A 110 24.00 17.93 -11.22
N GLY A 111 24.12 18.78 -12.25
CA GLY A 111 24.43 18.37 -13.62
C GLY A 111 23.31 17.56 -14.29
N LEU A 112 22.03 17.84 -13.98
CA LEU A 112 20.87 17.23 -14.63
C LEU A 112 20.32 18.07 -15.77
N ILE A 113 20.52 19.39 -15.74
CA ILE A 113 20.19 20.32 -16.84
C ILE A 113 21.35 21.30 -17.04
N SER A 114 21.51 21.85 -18.24
CA SER A 114 22.41 22.99 -18.48
C SER A 114 21.62 24.21 -18.96
N ARG A 115 22.22 25.41 -18.86
CA ARG A 115 21.61 26.65 -19.35
C ARG A 115 22.17 27.01 -20.73
N LYS A 116 21.28 27.22 -21.68
CA LYS A 116 21.57 27.86 -22.97
C LYS A 116 21.03 29.28 -22.91
N ASP A 117 21.69 30.11 -22.11
CA ASP A 117 21.33 31.52 -21.92
C ASP A 117 21.54 32.29 -23.26
N SER A 118 20.67 33.26 -23.57
CA SER A 118 20.82 34.12 -24.75
C SER A 118 21.68 35.36 -24.44
N PRO A 119 22.22 36.07 -25.45
CA PRO A 119 22.94 37.34 -25.23
C PRO A 119 22.16 38.40 -24.45
N ASN A 120 20.82 38.32 -24.48
CA ASN A 120 19.91 39.24 -23.79
C ASN A 120 19.31 38.67 -22.49
N GLY A 121 19.76 37.49 -22.02
CA GLY A 121 19.27 36.83 -20.80
C GLY A 121 17.81 36.35 -20.83
N LYS A 122 17.11 36.53 -21.96
CA LYS A 122 15.71 36.09 -22.17
C LYS A 122 15.67 34.69 -22.79
N ARG A 123 14.65 33.89 -22.48
CA ARG A 123 14.39 32.59 -23.14
C ARG A 123 13.51 32.81 -24.36
N TYR A 124 13.95 32.37 -25.53
CA TYR A 124 13.21 32.45 -26.79
C TYR A 124 13.78 31.47 -27.83
N ILE A 125 12.97 31.14 -28.85
CA ILE A 125 13.47 30.55 -30.10
C ILE A 125 13.77 31.69 -31.07
N ARG A 126 14.96 31.68 -31.66
CA ARG A 126 15.24 32.38 -32.92
C ARG A 126 14.90 31.42 -34.07
N ARG A 127 13.89 31.76 -34.88
CA ARG A 127 13.60 31.03 -36.13
C ARG A 127 14.57 31.49 -37.21
N ASN A 128 14.94 30.58 -38.11
CA ASN A 128 15.71 30.90 -39.31
C ASN A 128 14.84 31.65 -40.33
N ARG A 129 15.45 32.23 -41.37
CA ARG A 129 14.74 32.98 -42.44
C ARG A 129 13.66 32.15 -43.15
N GLU A 130 13.80 30.83 -43.14
CA GLU A 130 12.87 29.84 -43.73
C GLU A 130 11.85 29.29 -42.71
N GLY A 131 11.68 29.94 -41.56
CA GLY A 131 10.68 29.58 -40.54
C GLY A 131 11.05 28.42 -39.61
N GLY A 132 12.03 27.59 -39.98
CA GLY A 132 12.56 26.50 -39.14
C GLY A 132 13.14 26.97 -37.79
N ILE A 133 13.26 26.02 -36.84
CA ILE A 133 13.87 26.27 -35.53
C ILE A 133 15.38 26.47 -35.73
N GLY A 134 15.89 27.68 -35.48
CA GLY A 134 17.32 28.00 -35.61
C GLY A 134 18.07 27.82 -34.29
N GLU A 135 17.87 28.76 -33.36
CA GLU A 135 18.56 28.77 -32.07
C GLU A 135 17.53 28.80 -30.93
N ALA A 136 17.47 27.73 -30.13
CA ALA A 136 16.67 27.71 -28.90
C ALA A 136 17.51 28.12 -27.69
N TYR A 137 17.03 29.12 -26.93
CA TYR A 137 17.65 29.61 -25.70
C TYR A 137 16.75 29.35 -24.49
N GLY A 138 17.26 28.61 -23.50
CA GLY A 138 16.47 28.01 -22.43
C GLY A 138 17.28 27.03 -21.55
N PHE A 139 16.67 25.92 -21.14
CA PHE A 139 17.33 24.82 -20.43
C PHE A 139 17.52 23.64 -21.36
N SER A 140 18.73 23.10 -21.44
CA SER A 140 19.01 21.86 -22.15
C SER A 140 18.85 20.66 -21.21
N LEU A 141 18.14 19.64 -21.70
CA LEU A 141 17.99 18.33 -21.09
C LEU A 141 19.10 17.35 -21.53
N ALA A 142 20.04 17.78 -22.38
CA ALA A 142 21.18 16.96 -22.82
C ALA A 142 21.96 16.30 -21.66
N PRO A 143 22.26 16.98 -20.52
CA PRO A 143 22.98 16.35 -19.42
C PRO A 143 22.20 15.22 -18.73
N LEU A 144 20.85 15.28 -18.76
CA LEU A 144 19.99 14.21 -18.23
C LEU A 144 20.11 12.93 -19.08
N LEU A 145 20.16 13.09 -20.41
CA LEU A 145 20.28 11.98 -21.34
C LEU A 145 21.70 11.39 -21.36
N ALA A 146 22.73 12.24 -21.39
CA ALA A 146 24.14 11.82 -21.33
C ALA A 146 24.44 10.98 -20.06
N ARG A 147 23.81 11.32 -18.93
CA ARG A 147 23.97 10.62 -17.64
C ARG A 147 22.90 9.56 -17.39
N ALA A 148 22.08 9.19 -18.37
CA ALA A 148 20.97 8.25 -18.15
C ALA A 148 21.44 6.91 -17.56
N ALA A 149 22.52 6.32 -18.09
CA ALA A 149 23.07 5.06 -17.56
C ALA A 149 23.66 5.20 -16.14
N GLU A 150 24.30 6.32 -15.83
CA GLU A 150 24.79 6.64 -14.48
C GLU A 150 23.62 6.69 -13.48
N ILE A 151 22.56 7.42 -13.83
CA ILE A 151 21.35 7.57 -13.02
C ILE A 151 20.61 6.22 -12.89
N GLU A 152 20.51 5.45 -13.97
CA GLU A 152 19.89 4.11 -14.00
C GLU A 152 20.63 3.12 -13.08
N THR A 153 21.97 3.13 -13.06
CA THR A 153 22.75 2.25 -12.15
C THR A 153 22.67 2.68 -10.69
N ILE A 154 22.71 3.98 -10.38
CA ILE A 154 22.51 4.51 -9.02
C ILE A 154 21.10 4.17 -8.50
N ALA A 155 20.08 4.34 -9.34
CA ALA A 155 18.70 3.98 -9.03
C ALA A 155 18.54 2.47 -8.77
N ALA A 156 19.10 1.62 -9.64
CA ALA A 156 19.05 0.17 -9.50
C ALA A 156 19.70 -0.32 -8.19
N ARG A 157 20.86 0.25 -7.82
CA ARG A 157 21.52 -0.04 -6.54
C ARG A 157 20.64 0.34 -5.35
N ILE A 158 20.13 1.57 -5.32
CA ILE A 158 19.31 2.06 -4.20
C ILE A 158 17.98 1.30 -4.09
N ALA A 159 17.41 0.85 -5.21
CA ALA A 159 16.24 -0.01 -5.24
C ALA A 159 16.55 -1.42 -4.69
N ALA A 160 17.68 -2.01 -5.07
CA ALA A 160 18.13 -3.31 -4.56
C ALA A 160 18.42 -3.27 -3.06
N ASP A 161 19.14 -2.25 -2.57
CA ASP A 161 19.43 -2.03 -1.15
C ASP A 161 18.13 -1.93 -0.33
N ARG A 162 17.12 -1.21 -0.86
CA ARG A 162 15.78 -1.13 -0.24
C ARG A 162 15.02 -2.46 -0.27
N GLN A 163 15.08 -3.22 -1.37
CA GLN A 163 14.43 -4.53 -1.46
C GLN A 163 15.07 -5.55 -0.52
N MET A 164 16.40 -5.54 -0.41
CA MET A 164 17.16 -6.40 0.52
C MET A 164 16.79 -6.09 1.98
N LEU A 165 16.77 -4.80 2.34
CA LEU A 165 16.36 -4.35 3.68
C LEU A 165 14.90 -4.72 4.00
N ARG A 166 14.01 -4.66 3.01
CA ARG A 166 12.61 -5.11 3.14
C ARG A 166 12.52 -6.62 3.40
N ARG A 167 13.17 -7.44 2.55
CA ARG A 167 13.20 -8.91 2.69
C ARG A 167 13.78 -9.35 4.05
N MET A 168 14.84 -8.69 4.52
CA MET A 168 15.39 -8.94 5.86
C MET A 168 14.40 -8.61 6.98
N LYS A 169 13.68 -7.49 6.91
CA LYS A 169 12.65 -7.13 7.90
C LYS A 169 11.44 -8.07 7.85
N GLU A 170 11.09 -8.57 6.67
CA GLU A 170 10.04 -9.59 6.49
C GLU A 170 10.48 -10.94 7.11
N ARG A 171 11.68 -11.46 6.80
CA ARG A 171 12.27 -12.65 7.46
C ARG A 171 12.35 -12.50 8.98
N LEU A 172 12.84 -11.36 9.47
CA LEU A 172 12.92 -11.06 10.91
C LEU A 172 11.55 -11.12 11.60
N THR A 173 10.53 -10.54 10.97
CA THR A 173 9.16 -10.52 11.51
C THR A 173 8.54 -11.91 11.54
N ILE A 174 8.78 -12.71 10.48
CA ILE A 174 8.37 -14.12 10.40
C ILE A 174 9.08 -14.92 11.50
N CYS A 175 10.42 -14.93 11.52
CA CYS A 175 11.22 -15.73 12.45
C CYS A 175 10.89 -15.43 13.92
N ARG A 176 10.74 -14.15 14.30
CA ARG A 176 10.30 -13.74 15.65
C ARG A 176 8.93 -14.31 16.04
N ARG A 177 7.95 -14.28 15.14
CA ARG A 177 6.60 -14.80 15.38
C ARG A 177 6.61 -16.33 15.46
N ASP A 178 7.40 -16.98 14.60
CA ASP A 178 7.53 -18.43 14.55
C ASP A 178 8.17 -18.96 15.84
N ILE A 179 9.29 -18.36 16.30
CA ILE A 179 9.94 -18.70 17.59
C ILE A 179 8.95 -18.57 18.75
N ALA A 180 8.23 -17.44 18.84
CA ALA A 180 7.25 -17.23 19.92
C ALA A 180 6.14 -18.28 19.92
N LYS A 181 5.64 -18.67 18.73
CA LYS A 181 4.64 -19.74 18.60
C LYS A 181 5.18 -21.12 18.96
N LEU A 182 6.38 -21.46 18.50
CA LEU A 182 6.99 -22.77 18.77
C LEU A 182 7.31 -22.95 20.26
N ILE A 183 7.75 -21.88 20.96
CA ILE A 183 7.94 -21.90 22.42
C ILE A 183 6.60 -22.07 23.14
N SER A 184 5.54 -21.37 22.70
CA SER A 184 4.19 -21.51 23.28
C SER A 184 3.69 -22.96 23.16
N ALA A 185 3.70 -23.51 21.94
CA ALA A 185 3.29 -24.89 21.68
C ALA A 185 4.13 -25.93 22.44
N ALA A 186 5.44 -25.72 22.58
CA ALA A 186 6.30 -26.62 23.33
C ALA A 186 5.99 -26.66 24.84
N ILE A 187 5.55 -25.53 25.40
CA ILE A 187 5.12 -25.42 26.81
C ILE A 187 3.69 -25.98 26.98
N GLU A 188 2.79 -25.70 26.04
CA GLU A 188 1.40 -26.18 26.02
C GLU A 188 1.32 -27.72 25.90
N GLU A 189 2.15 -28.33 25.05
CA GLU A 189 2.28 -29.79 24.88
C GLU A 189 3.25 -30.43 25.91
N ALA A 190 3.69 -29.68 26.93
CA ALA A 190 4.58 -30.11 28.01
C ALA A 190 5.87 -30.84 27.56
N VAL A 191 6.43 -30.45 26.42
CA VAL A 191 7.60 -31.10 25.81
C VAL A 191 8.85 -30.88 26.69
N PRO A 192 9.66 -31.91 26.99
CA PRO A 192 10.86 -31.72 27.82
C PRO A 192 11.96 -30.95 27.06
N GLY A 193 12.36 -29.78 27.61
CA GLY A 193 13.43 -28.94 27.07
C GLY A 193 13.63 -27.63 27.86
N ASP A 194 14.76 -26.95 27.64
CA ASP A 194 15.14 -25.70 28.32
C ASP A 194 14.39 -24.46 27.78
N TRP A 195 13.06 -24.50 27.68
CA TRP A 195 12.27 -23.45 27.02
C TRP A 195 12.45 -22.08 27.66
N GLU A 196 12.64 -22.00 28.98
CA GLU A 196 12.94 -20.75 29.69
C GLU A 196 14.28 -20.13 29.26
N ARG A 197 15.32 -20.94 29.08
CA ARG A 197 16.66 -20.50 28.61
C ARG A 197 16.59 -20.01 27.17
N ILE A 198 15.84 -20.71 26.32
CA ILE A 198 15.60 -20.34 24.92
C ILE A 198 14.80 -19.03 24.86
N ALA A 199 13.71 -18.90 25.63
CA ALA A 199 12.89 -17.69 25.70
C ALA A 199 13.67 -16.47 26.23
N SER A 200 14.51 -16.65 27.26
CA SER A 200 15.38 -15.59 27.80
C SER A 200 16.39 -15.11 26.76
N THR A 201 17.02 -16.05 26.04
CA THR A 201 17.97 -15.75 24.96
C THR A 201 17.28 -14.99 23.82
N PHE A 202 16.09 -15.46 23.41
CA PHE A 202 15.26 -14.79 22.41
C PHE A 202 14.89 -13.36 22.82
N GLN A 203 14.44 -13.14 24.07
CA GLN A 203 14.13 -11.80 24.58
C GLN A 203 15.35 -10.88 24.55
N ALA A 204 16.54 -11.36 24.94
CA ALA A 204 17.77 -10.57 24.88
C ALA A 204 18.13 -10.15 23.44
N LEU A 205 17.90 -11.02 22.45
CA LEU A 205 18.05 -10.67 21.03
C LEU A 205 17.04 -9.62 20.57
N LEU A 206 15.79 -9.66 21.05
CA LEU A 206 14.78 -8.65 20.70
C LEU A 206 15.19 -7.23 21.15
N GLN A 207 15.82 -7.11 22.32
CA GLN A 207 16.29 -5.81 22.83
C GLN A 207 17.47 -5.24 22.02
N ARG A 208 18.22 -6.08 21.28
CA ARG A 208 19.32 -5.65 20.41
C ARG A 208 18.86 -5.05 19.08
N ILE A 209 17.57 -5.15 18.71
CA ILE A 209 17.04 -4.68 17.41
C ILE A 209 16.90 -3.13 17.41
N PRO A 210 17.63 -2.39 16.55
CA PRO A 210 17.55 -0.92 16.53
C PRO A 210 16.23 -0.41 15.96
N ARG A 211 15.65 0.65 16.55
CA ARG A 211 14.45 1.34 16.01
C ARG A 211 14.65 1.84 14.57
N ALA A 212 15.88 2.23 14.22
CA ALA A 212 16.29 2.69 12.89
C ALA A 212 17.22 1.67 12.20
N ALA A 213 16.82 0.40 12.16
CA ALA A 213 17.65 -0.69 11.64
C ALA A 213 18.07 -0.52 10.16
N LYS A 214 19.40 -0.43 9.94
CA LYS A 214 20.10 -0.58 8.66
C LYS A 214 20.43 -2.05 8.38
N LEU A 215 20.85 -2.36 7.15
CA LEU A 215 21.17 -3.73 6.69
C LEU A 215 22.24 -4.43 7.54
N GLU A 216 23.35 -3.74 7.81
CA GLU A 216 24.54 -4.23 8.52
C GLU A 216 24.22 -4.85 9.89
N TYR A 217 23.29 -4.24 10.63
CA TYR A 217 22.92 -4.66 11.99
C TYR A 217 21.82 -5.74 12.00
N LEU A 218 21.16 -5.97 10.88
CA LEU A 218 20.06 -6.96 10.79
C LEU A 218 20.54 -8.35 10.39
N GLY A 219 21.65 -8.48 9.65
CA GLY A 219 22.21 -9.78 9.27
C GLY A 219 22.49 -10.67 10.48
N PRO A 220 23.45 -10.30 11.36
CA PRO A 220 23.83 -11.13 12.52
C PRO A 220 22.64 -11.45 13.45
N ILE A 221 21.76 -10.48 13.71
CA ILE A 221 20.57 -10.70 14.56
C ILE A 221 19.59 -11.69 13.90
N LEU A 222 19.46 -11.65 12.57
CA LEU A 222 18.62 -12.61 11.84
C LEU A 222 19.22 -14.02 11.89
N ASP A 223 20.53 -14.15 11.73
CA ASP A 223 21.24 -15.44 11.75
C ASP A 223 21.22 -16.06 13.17
N GLU A 224 21.39 -15.25 14.23
CA GLU A 224 21.21 -15.67 15.63
C GLU A 224 19.77 -16.15 15.90
N LEU A 225 18.75 -15.46 15.36
CA LEU A 225 17.35 -15.85 15.51
C LEU A 225 16.98 -17.10 14.70
N GLU A 226 17.44 -17.22 13.45
CA GLU A 226 17.18 -18.41 12.63
C GLU A 226 17.90 -19.65 13.21
N THR A 227 19.07 -19.48 13.85
CA THR A 227 19.73 -20.53 14.64
C THR A 227 18.85 -21.01 15.80
N ILE A 228 18.25 -20.08 16.57
CA ILE A 228 17.30 -20.42 17.64
C ILE A 228 16.07 -21.15 17.09
N ARG A 229 15.49 -20.66 15.96
CA ARG A 229 14.31 -21.30 15.35
C ARG A 229 14.61 -22.73 14.91
N LEU A 230 15.77 -22.97 14.30
CA LEU A 230 16.21 -24.31 13.90
C LEU A 230 16.48 -25.21 15.12
N GLY A 231 17.08 -24.68 16.18
CA GLY A 231 17.27 -25.41 17.44
C GLY A 231 15.94 -25.91 18.03
N ILE A 232 14.94 -25.03 18.11
CA ILE A 232 13.59 -25.38 18.59
C ILE A 232 12.93 -26.45 17.69
N ILE A 233 12.96 -26.26 16.37
CA ILE A 233 12.39 -27.24 15.42
C ILE A 233 13.06 -28.61 15.58
N ASN A 234 14.39 -28.66 15.66
CA ASN A 234 15.13 -29.91 15.85
C ASN A 234 14.76 -30.62 17.17
N THR A 235 14.58 -29.88 18.27
CA THR A 235 14.13 -30.47 19.53
C THR A 235 12.70 -31.03 19.46
N LEU A 236 11.78 -30.33 18.81
CA LEU A 236 10.40 -30.80 18.64
C LEU A 236 10.32 -32.02 17.71
N GLU A 237 11.04 -32.00 16.59
CA GLU A 237 11.14 -33.13 15.67
C GLU A 237 11.76 -34.37 16.33
N LEU A 238 12.76 -34.21 17.19
CA LEU A 238 13.40 -35.31 17.90
C LEU A 238 12.42 -35.98 18.86
N GLN A 239 11.64 -35.20 19.61
CA GLN A 239 10.63 -35.72 20.53
C GLN A 239 9.50 -36.46 19.78
N GLY A 240 9.02 -35.92 18.65
CA GLY A 240 8.06 -36.62 17.80
C GLY A 240 8.60 -37.97 17.29
N LYS A 241 9.88 -38.04 16.90
CA LYS A 241 10.53 -39.29 16.46
C LYS A 241 10.67 -40.30 17.60
N ILE A 242 11.01 -39.84 18.81
CA ILE A 242 11.08 -40.68 20.03
C ILE A 242 9.69 -41.26 20.36
N GLN A 243 8.64 -40.43 20.33
CA GLN A 243 7.30 -40.84 20.72
C GLN A 243 6.69 -41.86 19.74
N ILE A 244 6.94 -41.71 18.44
CA ILE A 244 6.56 -42.70 17.41
C ILE A 244 7.31 -44.02 17.60
N ALA A 245 8.60 -43.99 17.97
CA ALA A 245 9.36 -45.20 18.27
C ALA A 245 8.84 -45.91 19.54
N SER A 246 8.49 -45.13 20.57
CA SER A 246 7.95 -45.64 21.84
C SER A 246 6.58 -46.33 21.71
N THR A 247 5.81 -46.05 20.66
CA THR A 247 4.49 -46.70 20.43
C THR A 247 4.56 -48.10 19.83
N ASN A 248 5.75 -48.64 19.52
CA ASN A 248 5.91 -49.94 18.85
C ASN A 248 6.26 -51.13 19.77
N GLU A 249 6.27 -50.97 21.10
CA GLU A 249 6.72 -52.03 22.03
C GLU A 249 5.64 -53.09 22.38
N SER A 250 4.46 -53.03 21.76
CA SER A 250 3.34 -53.93 22.13
C SER A 250 2.45 -54.39 20.96
N GLN A 251 3.04 -54.88 19.87
CA GLN A 251 2.39 -55.87 19.01
C GLN A 251 3.25 -57.13 18.89
N ILE A 252 2.61 -58.28 19.09
CA ILE A 252 3.27 -59.58 19.26
C ILE A 252 3.84 -60.04 17.92
N GLU A 253 5.14 -60.36 17.88
CA GLU A 253 5.80 -60.99 16.72
C GLU A 253 5.33 -62.44 16.52
N HIS A 254 4.08 -62.63 16.08
CA HIS A 254 3.68 -63.88 15.47
C HIS A 254 4.32 -63.99 14.08
N HIS A 255 5.34 -64.83 14.00
CA HIS A 255 6.06 -65.20 12.79
C HIS A 255 5.09 -65.74 11.71
N ILE A 256 4.71 -64.90 10.74
CA ILE A 256 3.98 -65.31 9.54
C ILE A 256 5.00 -65.54 8.42
N GLN A 257 5.18 -66.81 8.03
CA GLN A 257 5.95 -67.14 6.83
C GLN A 257 5.20 -66.68 5.59
N ASN A 258 5.94 -66.06 4.66
CA ASN A 258 5.35 -65.43 3.49
C ASN A 258 5.37 -66.39 2.28
N SER A 259 4.20 -66.74 1.75
CA SER A 259 4.06 -67.57 0.55
C SER A 259 2.94 -67.07 -0.37
N ASN A 260 3.34 -66.15 -1.26
CA ASN A 260 2.81 -65.79 -2.58
C ASN A 260 1.82 -66.76 -3.28
N PRO A 261 1.04 -66.31 -4.30
CA PRO A 261 0.64 -64.93 -4.64
C PRO A 261 -0.84 -64.76 -5.13
N GLU A 262 -1.20 -63.50 -5.44
CA GLU A 262 -2.15 -63.01 -6.47
C GLU A 262 -3.41 -63.80 -6.90
N SER A 263 -4.56 -63.12 -6.85
CA SER A 263 -5.45 -62.99 -8.04
C SER A 263 -6.33 -61.72 -7.94
N PRO A 264 -6.34 -60.84 -8.95
CA PRO A 264 -7.28 -59.71 -9.02
C PRO A 264 -8.56 -60.09 -9.80
N SER A 265 -9.70 -59.51 -9.44
CA SER A 265 -10.90 -59.48 -10.28
C SER A 265 -11.69 -58.20 -10.05
N GLU A 266 -12.10 -57.57 -11.15
CA GLU A 266 -12.90 -56.35 -11.17
C GLU A 266 -14.40 -56.66 -10.98
N SER A 267 -15.19 -55.71 -10.44
CA SER A 267 -16.50 -55.28 -11.01
C SER A 267 -17.32 -54.39 -10.07
N GLU A 268 -17.76 -53.25 -10.60
CA GLU A 268 -18.90 -52.42 -10.17
C GLU A 268 -19.82 -52.21 -11.41
N PRO A 269 -21.02 -51.61 -11.32
CA PRO A 269 -21.99 -51.55 -10.22
C PRO A 269 -23.43 -51.88 -10.68
N ARG A 270 -24.42 -51.94 -9.76
CA ARG A 270 -25.82 -51.55 -10.10
C ARG A 270 -26.66 -51.10 -8.91
N LEU A 271 -27.81 -50.48 -9.24
CA LEU A 271 -28.69 -49.70 -8.37
C LEU A 271 -30.05 -50.38 -8.10
N GLU A 272 -30.85 -49.71 -7.26
CA GLU A 272 -32.31 -49.86 -7.04
C GLU A 272 -32.79 -50.99 -6.10
N THR A 273 -33.86 -50.87 -5.29
CA THR A 273 -34.64 -49.71 -4.77
C THR A 273 -35.60 -50.24 -3.67
N GLY A 274 -35.83 -49.53 -2.55
CA GLY A 274 -37.10 -49.74 -1.79
C GLY A 274 -37.22 -49.42 -0.28
N GLN A 275 -38.16 -48.51 0.04
CA GLN A 275 -39.17 -48.60 1.12
C GLN A 275 -38.81 -48.46 2.64
N ASN A 276 -38.86 -47.21 3.14
CA ASN A 276 -39.95 -46.67 3.99
C ASN A 276 -40.42 -47.41 5.28
N ARG A 277 -40.18 -46.84 6.49
CA ARG A 277 -41.25 -46.42 7.46
C ARG A 277 -40.78 -45.64 8.72
N ARG A 278 -41.75 -45.05 9.42
CA ARG A 278 -41.68 -44.01 10.49
C ARG A 278 -41.69 -44.55 11.96
N CYS A 279 -41.41 -43.62 12.89
CA CYS A 279 -42.00 -43.41 14.24
C CYS A 279 -41.21 -43.76 15.54
N GLU A 280 -40.93 -42.69 16.30
CA GLU A 280 -41.04 -42.41 17.76
C GLU A 280 -41.71 -43.46 18.72
N PRO A 281 -41.44 -43.45 20.07
CA PRO A 281 -41.83 -42.32 20.96
C PRO A 281 -41.11 -42.05 22.33
N ARG A 282 -41.04 -40.76 22.75
CA ARG A 282 -41.36 -40.11 24.08
C ARG A 282 -40.77 -40.64 25.45
N PRO A 283 -40.98 -39.98 26.64
CA PRO A 283 -41.42 -38.59 26.99
C PRO A 283 -40.59 -37.82 28.09
N GLY A 284 -40.82 -36.49 28.20
CA GLY A 284 -40.99 -35.73 29.48
C GLY A 284 -39.80 -34.98 30.14
N LEU A 285 -39.95 -34.15 31.20
CA LEU A 285 -41.08 -33.28 31.64
C LEU A 285 -40.71 -32.31 32.84
N GLU A 286 -41.09 -31.01 32.79
CA GLU A 286 -41.18 -29.99 33.90
C GLU A 286 -39.91 -29.63 34.75
N ARG A 287 -39.69 -28.49 35.45
CA ARG A 287 -40.31 -27.11 35.66
C ARG A 287 -39.17 -26.14 36.18
N ARG A 288 -39.27 -24.89 36.70
CA ARG A 288 -40.33 -23.95 37.20
C ARG A 288 -39.84 -22.45 37.14
N GLU A 289 -40.59 -21.51 37.73
CA GLU A 289 -40.44 -20.02 37.88
C GLU A 289 -41.49 -19.53 38.97
N PRO A 290 -41.68 -18.23 39.40
CA PRO A 290 -40.99 -16.94 39.14
C PRO A 290 -40.79 -15.91 40.32
N GLY A 291 -39.99 -14.83 40.10
CA GLY A 291 -40.46 -13.41 40.25
C GLY A 291 -40.19 -12.51 41.50
N MET A 292 -40.61 -11.22 41.36
CA MET A 292 -40.78 -10.09 42.35
C MET A 292 -39.57 -9.16 42.68
N ALA A 293 -39.68 -7.88 43.15
CA ALA A 293 -40.57 -6.71 42.85
C ALA A 293 -40.15 -5.44 43.70
N GLY A 294 -40.48 -4.20 43.27
CA GLY A 294 -40.36 -2.90 44.01
C GLY A 294 -39.07 -2.07 43.75
N GLU A 295 -39.03 -0.75 43.47
CA GLU A 295 -39.65 0.48 44.07
C GLU A 295 -38.89 1.02 45.32
N ASP A 296 -38.56 2.32 45.47
CA ASP A 296 -38.61 3.47 44.54
C ASP A 296 -37.69 4.65 45.01
N GLY A 297 -37.44 5.68 44.18
CA GLY A 297 -36.69 6.87 44.61
C GLY A 297 -36.23 7.86 43.52
N GLU A 298 -37.05 8.85 43.17
CA GLU A 298 -36.74 9.84 42.12
C GLU A 298 -35.87 11.04 42.55
N GLY A 299 -35.03 11.51 41.62
CA GLY A 299 -34.33 12.80 41.69
C GLY A 299 -33.98 13.35 40.29
N TRP A 300 -34.81 14.26 39.78
CA TRP A 300 -34.63 15.03 38.53
C TRP A 300 -34.58 14.28 37.18
N ARG A 301 -35.78 13.84 36.78
CA ARG A 301 -36.45 14.23 35.51
C ARG A 301 -35.88 15.51 34.84
N ALA A 302 -35.86 15.71 33.53
CA ALA A 302 -36.14 14.88 32.33
C ALA A 302 -35.40 15.52 31.12
N ILE A 303 -35.40 15.00 29.88
CA ILE A 303 -36.53 14.88 28.93
C ILE A 303 -36.26 13.75 27.92
N VAL A 304 -37.31 12.96 27.62
CA VAL A 304 -37.40 11.89 26.60
C VAL A 304 -36.33 10.79 26.66
N ARG A 305 -36.65 9.72 27.41
CA ARG A 305 -36.36 8.34 27.01
C ARG A 305 -37.62 7.77 26.34
N THR A 306 -37.50 7.27 25.11
CA THR A 306 -38.39 6.21 24.58
C THR A 306 -37.56 5.28 23.68
N HIS A 307 -37.97 4.01 23.64
CA HIS A 307 -37.43 2.92 22.80
C HIS A 307 -35.94 2.56 22.97
N ALA A 308 -35.70 1.53 23.78
CA ALA A 308 -34.70 0.54 23.43
C ALA A 308 -35.18 -0.25 22.19
N GLY A 309 -34.28 -0.52 21.24
CA GLY A 309 -34.58 -1.32 20.05
C GLY A 309 -34.07 -0.70 18.74
N LYS A 310 -33.60 -1.57 17.83
CA LYS A 310 -32.94 -1.29 16.54
C LYS A 310 -31.60 -0.56 16.61
N LEU A 311 -30.58 -1.20 16.02
CA LEU A 311 -29.35 -0.56 15.56
C LEU A 311 -29.71 0.58 14.60
N LYS A 312 -29.08 1.75 14.73
CA LYS A 312 -29.29 2.87 13.82
C LYS A 312 -28.75 2.53 12.44
N SER A 313 -29.64 2.37 11.45
CA SER A 313 -29.24 2.35 10.04
C SER A 313 -28.71 3.74 9.66
N PHE A 314 -27.54 3.77 9.02
CA PHE A 314 -26.96 4.99 8.46
C PHE A 314 -27.66 5.31 7.14
N PRO A 315 -27.86 6.59 6.75
CA PRO A 315 -28.49 6.90 5.47
C PRO A 315 -27.60 6.44 4.31
N LEU A 316 -28.21 5.87 3.25
CA LEU A 316 -27.50 5.31 2.10
C LEU A 316 -26.48 6.29 1.49
N GLY A 317 -26.82 7.58 1.40
CA GLY A 317 -25.92 8.62 0.92
C GLY A 317 -24.62 8.76 1.73
N MET A 318 -24.66 8.53 3.05
CA MET A 318 -23.44 8.53 3.88
C MET A 318 -22.57 7.29 3.61
N VAL A 319 -23.18 6.13 3.34
CA VAL A 319 -22.46 4.91 2.97
C VAL A 319 -21.77 5.08 1.61
N LEU A 320 -22.46 5.64 0.61
CA LEU A 320 -21.89 5.92 -0.71
C LEU A 320 -20.84 7.06 -0.66
N GLN A 321 -21.01 8.06 0.21
CA GLN A 321 -19.99 9.09 0.44
C GLN A 321 -18.71 8.51 1.06
N ALA A 322 -18.84 7.56 2.00
CA ALA A 322 -17.72 6.87 2.62
C ALA A 322 -17.04 5.86 1.68
N CYS A 323 -17.83 5.16 0.85
CA CYS A 323 -17.39 4.05 0.00
C CYS A 323 -17.78 4.28 -1.48
N PRO A 324 -17.17 5.24 -2.21
CA PRO A 324 -17.45 5.45 -3.62
C PRO A 324 -17.20 4.22 -4.52
N ASP A 325 -16.21 3.37 -4.20
CA ASP A 325 -15.77 2.27 -5.08
C ASP A 325 -16.87 1.21 -5.33
N ILE A 326 -17.91 1.16 -4.49
CA ILE A 326 -19.04 0.23 -4.65
C ILE A 326 -20.00 0.62 -5.79
N ILE A 327 -19.99 1.89 -6.21
CA ILE A 327 -20.97 2.47 -7.15
C ILE A 327 -20.86 1.81 -8.53
N ASP A 328 -19.64 1.53 -8.98
CA ASP A 328 -19.33 0.89 -10.27
C ASP A 328 -19.92 -0.54 -10.38
N TYR A 329 -20.24 -1.17 -9.25
CA TYR A 329 -20.82 -2.51 -9.16
C TYR A 329 -22.36 -2.49 -9.03
N GLY A 330 -22.97 -1.31 -9.01
CA GLY A 330 -24.42 -1.14 -9.01
C GLY A 330 -25.08 -1.53 -10.34
N PRO A 331 -26.37 -1.90 -10.34
CA PRO A 331 -27.13 -2.18 -11.56
C PRO A 331 -27.17 -0.93 -12.46
N GLY A 332 -26.46 -0.98 -13.59
CA GLY A 332 -26.29 0.16 -14.49
C GLY A 332 -25.24 1.18 -14.04
N GLY A 333 -24.28 0.79 -13.19
CA GLY A 333 -23.18 1.67 -12.75
C GLY A 333 -23.60 2.78 -11.78
N THR A 334 -24.77 2.64 -11.14
CA THR A 334 -25.25 3.56 -10.11
C THR A 334 -25.97 2.80 -8.99
N ILE A 335 -26.08 3.43 -7.82
CA ILE A 335 -26.79 2.87 -6.66
C ILE A 335 -27.78 3.94 -6.17
N ALA A 336 -29.07 3.72 -6.40
CA ALA A 336 -30.14 4.64 -6.00
C ALA A 336 -30.86 4.18 -4.72
N SER A 337 -30.82 2.87 -4.43
CA SER A 337 -31.54 2.25 -3.32
C SER A 337 -30.70 1.23 -2.55
N TRP A 338 -31.17 0.83 -1.36
CA TRP A 338 -30.58 -0.27 -0.59
C TRP A 338 -30.59 -1.60 -1.35
N ARG A 339 -31.58 -1.82 -2.23
CA ARG A 339 -31.62 -3.00 -3.09
C ARG A 339 -30.45 -3.02 -4.07
N ASP A 340 -30.12 -1.87 -4.65
CA ASP A 340 -28.99 -1.73 -5.58
C ASP A 340 -27.66 -1.94 -4.86
N LEU A 341 -27.52 -1.45 -3.62
CA LEU A 341 -26.34 -1.71 -2.79
C LEU A 341 -26.21 -3.20 -2.40
N MET A 342 -27.32 -3.88 -2.09
CA MET A 342 -27.30 -5.33 -1.84
C MET A 342 -26.92 -6.14 -3.09
N MET A 343 -27.37 -5.72 -4.28
CA MET A 343 -26.93 -6.33 -5.56
C MET A 343 -25.44 -6.09 -5.82
N ALA A 344 -24.95 -4.86 -5.63
CA ALA A 344 -23.53 -4.52 -5.75
C ALA A 344 -22.66 -5.32 -4.75
N ALA A 345 -23.10 -5.43 -3.49
CA ALA A 345 -22.44 -6.23 -2.47
C ALA A 345 -22.40 -7.74 -2.83
N ALA A 346 -23.42 -8.28 -3.51
CA ALA A 346 -23.42 -9.66 -3.97
C ALA A 346 -22.42 -9.93 -5.12
N VAL A 347 -22.18 -8.95 -6.00
CA VAL A 347 -21.12 -9.00 -7.02
C VAL A 347 -19.73 -8.86 -6.38
N VAL A 348 -19.59 -7.92 -5.44
CA VAL A 348 -18.32 -7.69 -4.72
C VAL A 348 -17.97 -8.85 -3.79
N ARG A 349 -18.96 -9.59 -3.27
CA ARG A 349 -18.77 -10.85 -2.52
C ARG A 349 -17.99 -11.88 -3.33
N SER A 350 -18.33 -12.11 -4.60
CA SER A 350 -17.59 -13.07 -5.45
C SER A 350 -16.23 -12.52 -5.88
N MET A 351 -16.15 -11.22 -6.22
CA MET A 351 -14.88 -10.56 -6.56
C MET A 351 -13.84 -10.63 -5.43
N LEU A 352 -14.27 -10.46 -4.17
CA LEU A 352 -13.39 -10.50 -3.00
C LEU A 352 -13.20 -11.91 -2.41
N GLY A 353 -13.66 -12.97 -3.09
CA GLY A 353 -13.47 -14.36 -2.66
C GLY A 353 -14.20 -14.74 -1.37
N VAL A 354 -15.33 -14.09 -1.07
CA VAL A 354 -16.15 -14.38 0.12
C VAL A 354 -17.16 -15.49 -0.22
N SER A 355 -17.18 -16.58 0.56
CA SER A 355 -18.14 -17.67 0.33
C SER A 355 -19.59 -17.20 0.53
N PRO A 356 -20.59 -17.84 -0.12
CA PRO A 356 -22.00 -17.53 0.14
C PRO A 356 -22.35 -17.71 1.62
N SER A 357 -21.92 -18.84 2.20
CA SER A 357 -22.12 -19.17 3.61
C SER A 357 -21.65 -18.09 4.58
N ALA A 358 -20.43 -17.56 4.43
CA ALA A 358 -19.88 -16.53 5.32
C ALA A 358 -20.58 -15.16 5.17
N TYR A 359 -21.23 -14.92 4.02
CA TYR A 359 -22.05 -13.73 3.80
C TYR A 359 -23.46 -13.90 4.37
N GLU A 360 -24.07 -15.08 4.21
CA GLU A 360 -25.38 -15.44 4.75
C GLU A 360 -25.36 -15.51 6.29
N GLU A 361 -24.33 -16.12 6.87
CA GLU A 361 -24.00 -16.13 8.30
C GLU A 361 -23.95 -14.69 8.86
N ALA A 362 -23.09 -13.84 8.28
CA ALA A 362 -23.01 -12.43 8.67
C ALA A 362 -24.35 -11.68 8.48
N ALA A 363 -25.11 -11.96 7.42
CA ALA A 363 -26.37 -11.28 7.13
C ALA A 363 -27.48 -11.65 8.12
N SER A 364 -27.46 -12.88 8.64
CA SER A 364 -28.37 -13.33 9.70
C SER A 364 -28.11 -12.63 11.04
N VAL A 365 -26.85 -12.40 11.38
CA VAL A 365 -26.43 -11.73 12.62
C VAL A 365 -26.61 -10.21 12.55
N MET A 366 -26.11 -9.59 11.47
CA MET A 366 -25.94 -8.13 11.37
C MET A 366 -27.11 -7.44 10.63
N GLY A 367 -27.92 -8.19 9.89
CA GLY A 367 -28.90 -7.68 8.94
C GLY A 367 -28.31 -7.39 7.55
N PRO A 368 -29.12 -7.51 6.48
CA PRO A 368 -28.60 -7.48 5.10
C PRO A 368 -28.06 -6.11 4.67
N GLU A 369 -28.70 -5.00 5.09
CA GLU A 369 -28.22 -3.63 4.85
C GLU A 369 -26.86 -3.38 5.53
N SER A 370 -26.68 -3.90 6.73
CA SER A 370 -25.42 -3.82 7.49
C SER A 370 -24.29 -4.56 6.78
N VAL A 371 -24.54 -5.79 6.30
CA VAL A 371 -23.53 -6.57 5.59
C VAL A 371 -23.20 -5.98 4.22
N ALA A 372 -24.18 -5.48 3.48
CA ALA A 372 -23.92 -4.74 2.24
C ALA A 372 -23.04 -3.50 2.49
N THR A 373 -23.29 -2.78 3.61
CA THR A 373 -22.45 -1.67 4.07
C THR A 373 -21.02 -2.14 4.43
N VAL A 374 -20.87 -3.26 5.15
CA VAL A 374 -19.56 -3.84 5.48
C VAL A 374 -18.80 -4.26 4.23
N MET A 375 -19.45 -4.90 3.25
CA MET A 375 -18.81 -5.28 1.98
C MET A 375 -18.31 -4.06 1.19
N ALA A 376 -19.09 -2.98 1.12
CA ALA A 376 -18.63 -1.71 0.56
C ALA A 376 -17.41 -1.15 1.30
N CYS A 377 -17.41 -1.20 2.64
CA CYS A 377 -16.28 -0.76 3.47
C CYS A 377 -15.04 -1.67 3.36
N ILE A 378 -15.20 -2.95 2.99
CA ILE A 378 -14.07 -3.87 2.73
C ILE A 378 -13.47 -3.57 1.34
N LEU A 379 -14.31 -3.37 0.32
CA LEU A 379 -13.87 -2.99 -1.03
C LEU A 379 -13.06 -1.68 -1.01
N GLN A 380 -13.59 -0.64 -0.35
CA GLN A 380 -12.94 0.66 -0.22
C GLN A 380 -11.58 0.60 0.51
N ARG A 381 -11.28 -0.51 1.20
CA ARG A 381 -10.01 -0.77 1.88
C ARG A 381 -9.15 -1.79 1.11
N GLY A 382 -9.36 -1.91 -0.20
CA GLY A 382 -8.62 -2.78 -1.10
C GLY A 382 -7.10 -2.71 -0.89
N GLY A 383 -6.46 -3.87 -0.70
CA GLY A 383 -5.04 -3.98 -0.40
C GLY A 383 -4.64 -3.87 1.08
N HIS A 384 -5.55 -3.48 1.99
CA HIS A 384 -5.30 -3.46 3.44
C HIS A 384 -5.91 -4.64 4.21
N ILE A 385 -6.63 -5.55 3.55
CA ILE A 385 -7.31 -6.70 4.15
C ILE A 385 -6.85 -7.97 3.41
N ASN A 386 -6.11 -8.84 4.09
CA ASN A 386 -5.50 -10.04 3.48
C ASN A 386 -6.51 -11.15 3.15
N SER A 387 -7.69 -11.16 3.79
CA SER A 387 -8.77 -12.09 3.49
C SER A 387 -10.10 -11.45 3.86
N ALA A 388 -10.88 -11.04 2.84
CA ALA A 388 -12.20 -10.44 3.04
C ALA A 388 -13.16 -11.39 3.76
N GLY A 389 -13.20 -12.67 3.36
CA GLY A 389 -14.07 -13.68 3.95
C GLY A 389 -13.62 -14.20 5.33
N GLY A 390 -12.37 -13.96 5.72
CA GLY A 390 -11.94 -14.12 7.12
C GLY A 390 -12.38 -12.93 7.97
N TYR A 391 -12.15 -11.70 7.47
CA TYR A 391 -12.49 -10.47 8.16
C TYR A 391 -14.01 -10.28 8.36
N LEU A 392 -14.84 -10.67 7.39
CA LEU A 392 -16.29 -10.61 7.54
C LEU A 392 -16.81 -11.50 8.70
N ARG A 393 -16.19 -12.67 8.92
CA ARG A 393 -16.54 -13.58 10.03
C ARG A 393 -16.09 -13.07 11.40
N ASP A 394 -14.93 -12.40 11.49
CA ASP A 394 -14.54 -11.66 12.71
C ASP A 394 -15.58 -10.59 13.08
N LEU A 395 -16.01 -9.80 12.09
CA LEU A 395 -17.03 -8.77 12.30
C LEU A 395 -18.40 -9.36 12.65
N ALA A 396 -18.78 -10.50 12.08
CA ALA A 396 -20.01 -11.22 12.42
C ALA A 396 -19.96 -11.75 13.87
N GLN A 397 -18.93 -12.50 14.26
CA GLN A 397 -18.77 -13.03 15.62
C GLN A 397 -18.73 -11.91 16.67
N ARG A 398 -18.15 -10.76 16.34
CA ARG A 398 -18.17 -9.57 17.22
C ARG A 398 -19.52 -8.87 17.24
N ALA A 399 -20.34 -8.99 16.19
CA ALA A 399 -21.72 -8.51 16.20
C ALA A 399 -22.65 -9.40 17.03
N GLU A 400 -22.46 -10.73 17.05
CA GLU A 400 -23.16 -11.65 17.96
C GLU A 400 -22.94 -11.22 19.43
N ARG A 401 -21.70 -10.86 19.78
CA ARG A 401 -21.31 -10.36 21.11
C ARG A 401 -21.73 -8.92 21.39
N SER A 402 -22.40 -8.25 20.45
CA SER A 402 -22.71 -6.81 20.49
C SER A 402 -21.49 -5.87 20.61
N GLU A 403 -20.29 -6.35 20.28
CA GLU A 403 -19.01 -5.62 20.29
C GLU A 403 -18.72 -4.87 18.97
N PHE A 404 -19.61 -4.98 17.98
CA PHE A 404 -19.47 -4.33 16.67
C PHE A 404 -20.49 -3.21 16.45
N THR A 405 -20.02 -2.09 15.88
CA THR A 405 -20.88 -1.02 15.36
C THR A 405 -20.35 -0.49 14.02
N LEU A 406 -21.25 -0.19 13.08
CA LEU A 406 -20.90 0.33 11.75
C LEU A 406 -20.32 1.76 11.81
N GLY A 407 -20.75 2.57 12.78
CA GLY A 407 -20.42 3.99 12.88
C GLY A 407 -18.91 4.28 12.89
N PRO A 408 -18.11 3.68 13.80
CA PRO A 408 -16.66 3.84 13.81
C PRO A 408 -15.99 3.41 12.50
N MET A 409 -16.51 2.39 11.81
CA MET A 409 -15.97 1.91 10.53
C MET A 409 -16.19 2.92 9.40
N LEU A 410 -17.42 3.43 9.26
CA LEU A 410 -17.77 4.47 8.29
C LEU A 410 -17.06 5.80 8.58
N MET A 411 -17.02 6.22 9.84
CA MET A 411 -16.36 7.47 10.26
C MET A 411 -14.84 7.41 10.09
N ALA A 412 -14.21 6.24 10.20
CA ALA A 412 -12.80 6.06 9.87
C ALA A 412 -12.53 6.23 8.37
N LEU A 413 -13.44 5.76 7.50
CA LEU A 413 -13.33 5.94 6.04
C LEU A 413 -13.58 7.38 5.61
N LEU A 414 -14.60 8.05 6.15
CA LEU A 414 -14.85 9.48 5.90
C LEU A 414 -13.64 10.32 6.31
N ARG A 415 -13.07 10.12 7.50
CA ARG A 415 -11.86 10.82 7.96
C ARG A 415 -10.60 10.48 7.17
N ALA A 416 -10.50 9.27 6.61
CA ALA A 416 -9.41 8.92 5.70
C ALA A 416 -9.56 9.70 4.38
N LYS A 417 -10.78 9.81 3.85
CA LYS A 417 -11.11 10.56 2.63
C LYS A 417 -10.93 12.07 2.80
N GLU A 418 -11.35 12.65 3.93
CA GLU A 418 -11.10 14.05 4.31
C GLU A 418 -9.60 14.40 4.29
N ARG A 419 -8.75 13.50 4.80
CA ARG A 419 -7.28 13.65 4.75
C ARG A 419 -6.67 13.54 3.35
N PHE A 420 -7.44 13.09 2.35
CA PHE A 420 -7.06 13.14 0.93
C PHE A 420 -7.70 14.33 0.18
N SER A 421 -8.76 14.97 0.71
CA SER A 421 -9.31 16.21 0.16
C SER A 421 -8.63 17.47 0.70
N ASP A 422 -8.21 17.48 1.96
CA ASP A 422 -7.65 18.65 2.65
C ASP A 422 -6.16 18.90 2.31
N GLY A 423 -5.87 18.99 1.00
CA GLY A 423 -4.76 19.76 0.47
C GLY A 423 -5.23 21.20 0.19
N PRO A 424 -4.43 22.24 0.46
CA PRO A 424 -4.95 23.56 0.84
C PRO A 424 -5.71 24.31 -0.27
N SER A 425 -7.04 24.29 -0.16
CA SER A 425 -8.00 25.13 -0.88
C SER A 425 -8.30 26.43 -0.10
N HIS A 426 -7.27 27.25 0.14
CA HIS A 426 -7.47 28.63 0.63
C HIS A 426 -7.53 29.61 -0.54
N GLY A 427 -8.73 29.77 -1.10
CA GLY A 427 -9.12 30.99 -1.81
C GLY A 427 -10.04 31.80 -0.89
N PRO A 428 -9.78 33.09 -0.62
CA PRO A 428 -10.74 33.94 0.07
C PRO A 428 -11.94 34.21 -0.85
N GLU A 429 -13.15 34.08 -0.31
CA GLU A 429 -14.38 34.29 -1.06
C GLU A 429 -14.56 35.76 -1.46
N ILE A 430 -15.16 35.99 -2.63
CA ILE A 430 -15.55 37.33 -3.08
C ILE A 430 -16.87 37.70 -2.40
N GLY A 431 -16.78 38.37 -1.26
CA GLY A 431 -17.92 39.02 -0.61
C GLY A 431 -18.26 40.35 -1.30
N THR A 432 -19.10 40.30 -2.34
CA THR A 432 -19.74 41.51 -2.89
C THR A 432 -21.03 41.81 -2.14
N ASP A 433 -21.09 42.91 -1.39
CA ASP A 433 -22.27 43.77 -1.42
C ASP A 433 -22.05 45.21 -0.89
N LEU A 434 -22.96 46.10 -1.27
CA LEU A 434 -23.28 47.41 -0.66
C LEU A 434 -22.21 48.54 -0.58
N VAL A 435 -22.10 49.28 -1.69
CA VAL A 435 -22.63 50.68 -1.84
C VAL A 435 -22.18 51.81 -0.88
N GLN A 436 -21.74 52.93 -1.49
CA GLN A 436 -21.64 54.33 -1.00
C GLN A 436 -20.64 54.69 0.14
N ALA A 437 -19.57 55.42 -0.23
CA ALA A 437 -19.23 56.71 0.39
C ALA A 437 -18.31 57.61 -0.48
N ALA A 438 -18.79 58.83 -0.75
CA ALA A 438 -18.07 60.12 -0.86
C ALA A 438 -16.79 60.29 -1.72
N SER A 439 -16.90 61.21 -2.68
CA SER A 439 -15.86 61.82 -3.49
C SER A 439 -14.74 62.52 -2.70
N ARG A 440 -13.49 62.39 -3.17
CA ARG A 440 -12.60 63.52 -3.51
C ARG A 440 -11.41 63.07 -4.38
#